data_AF-A0AAV1XMS9-F1
#
_entry.id   AF-A0AAV1XMS9-F1
#
_cell.length_a   1.000
_cell.length_b   1.000
_cell.length_c   1.000
_cell.angle_alpha   90.00
_cell.angle_beta   90.00
_cell.angle_gamma   90.00
#
_symmetry.space_group_name_H-M   'P 1'
#
loop_
_entity.id
_entity.type
_entity.pdbx_description
1 polymer ?
#
loop_
_entity_poly.entity_id
_entity_poly.type
_entity_poly.pdbx_seq_one_letter_code
_entity_poly.pdbx_strand_id
1 'polypeptide(L)'
;MQQHISPSLCYVTLLQAKGLKEFIKVKVGSRRISYKMLFFSLLFSTFLLKFVFVLTSVDDIDGENKCSTVGCLRKKLRPEILRRSPDPESNIPEVIYQTLLEPLSKDELQGRSDIPQTLEEFMIEMEKGEYDAKTFAVKLREMVTLMEQRTRMAKIHEYLYRHLASNSIPKQLHCLTLRLANEHSNNAGVWFSKHRVSPGIIEVKALDHFDWLTKGKVPVVEAMEKDQKMQSQFRGGSSTIVSNTIKKPNFIAAKLRALGPKYSVMNHIRIHLPELFPSLNKVVFLDDDIVVQTDLTPLWDINMNGKVIGAVETCSGGDKFVMSKRLKSYLNFSHPLIYENFDPNECAWAYGMNIFDLGAWRKTNISLSYLYWVEQNIKSDMSLWQLGGTLPPGLIAFQDHVHFIDPFWHMLGLGYQENISFEEAERAGVIHFNGRAKPWLELAFPHLRPLWTKYIHFSDKFIKSCHIRE
;
A
#
# COMPACT_ATOMS: atom_id res chain seq x y z
N MET A 1 -39.88 -21.14 -64.60
CA MET A 1 -40.61 -20.48 -63.50
C MET A 1 -39.63 -19.57 -62.79
N GLN A 2 -39.86 -18.26 -62.80
CA GLN A 2 -39.10 -17.33 -61.97
C GLN A 2 -39.95 -17.01 -60.75
N GLN A 3 -39.43 -17.31 -59.56
CA GLN A 3 -40.01 -16.91 -58.29
C GLN A 3 -39.48 -15.54 -57.92
N HIS A 4 -40.38 -14.59 -57.66
CA HIS A 4 -40.02 -13.30 -57.11
C HIS A 4 -40.68 -13.15 -55.73
N ILE A 5 -39.85 -12.97 -54.71
CA ILE A 5 -40.27 -12.80 -53.32
C ILE A 5 -40.08 -11.34 -52.95
N SER A 6 -41.14 -10.70 -52.44
CA SER A 6 -41.08 -9.32 -51.95
C SER A 6 -40.11 -9.19 -50.76
N PRO A 7 -39.32 -8.11 -50.63
CA PRO A 7 -38.43 -7.88 -49.48
C PRO A 7 -39.14 -7.88 -48.12
N SER A 8 -40.45 -7.64 -48.09
CA SER A 8 -41.27 -7.69 -46.87
C SER A 8 -41.94 -9.05 -46.61
N LEU A 9 -41.70 -10.06 -47.45
CA LEU A 9 -42.26 -11.43 -47.39
C LEU A 9 -43.80 -11.57 -47.40
N CYS A 10 -44.56 -10.49 -47.56
CA CYS A 10 -46.02 -10.56 -47.52
C CYS A 10 -46.68 -11.13 -48.78
N TYR A 11 -45.97 -11.23 -49.91
CA TYR A 11 -46.51 -11.80 -51.16
C TYR A 11 -45.42 -12.60 -51.90
N VAL A 12 -45.82 -13.72 -52.49
CA VAL A 12 -45.01 -14.51 -53.41
C VAL A 12 -45.72 -14.55 -54.75
N THR A 13 -45.06 -14.11 -55.82
CA THR A 13 -45.63 -14.16 -57.17
C THR A 13 -44.90 -15.24 -57.98
N LEU A 14 -45.66 -16.20 -58.50
CA LEU A 14 -45.16 -17.27 -59.37
C LEU A 14 -45.58 -16.95 -60.81
N LEU A 15 -44.62 -16.63 -61.67
CA LEU A 15 -44.85 -16.49 -63.11
C LEU A 15 -44.51 -17.81 -63.81
N GLN A 16 -45.55 -18.54 -64.24
CA GLN A 16 -45.42 -19.58 -65.25
C GLN A 16 -45.47 -18.94 -66.64
N ALA A 17 -44.60 -19.40 -67.53
CA ALA A 17 -44.51 -18.93 -68.90
C ALA A 17 -45.72 -19.43 -69.71
N LYS A 18 -46.86 -18.75 -69.55
CA LYS A 18 -47.97 -18.55 -70.51
C LYS A 18 -49.11 -17.89 -69.74
N GLY A 19 -49.60 -16.76 -70.26
CA GLY A 19 -50.38 -15.77 -69.52
C GLY A 19 -51.71 -16.28 -68.97
N LEU A 20 -51.83 -16.24 -67.64
CA LEU A 20 -53.06 -16.01 -66.88
C LEU A 20 -52.63 -15.73 -65.42
N LYS A 21 -52.93 -14.54 -64.89
CA LYS A 21 -52.60 -14.14 -63.50
C LYS A 21 -53.76 -14.53 -62.57
N GLU A 22 -53.59 -15.57 -61.76
CA GLU A 22 -54.51 -15.88 -60.65
C GLU A 22 -53.94 -15.37 -59.32
N PHE A 23 -54.79 -14.74 -58.52
CA PHE A 23 -54.44 -14.21 -57.20
C PHE A 23 -55.00 -15.13 -56.11
N ILE A 24 -54.14 -15.85 -55.39
CA ILE A 24 -54.55 -16.62 -54.21
C ILE A 24 -54.43 -15.72 -52.98
N LYS A 25 -55.57 -15.41 -52.34
CA LYS A 25 -55.65 -14.62 -51.12
C LYS A 25 -55.68 -15.53 -49.90
N VAL A 26 -54.55 -15.72 -49.24
CA VAL A 26 -54.46 -16.49 -47.98
C VAL A 26 -54.80 -15.58 -46.80
N LYS A 27 -55.87 -15.90 -46.08
CA LYS A 27 -56.33 -15.18 -44.89
C LYS A 27 -55.84 -15.92 -43.65
N VAL A 28 -54.77 -15.44 -43.01
CA VAL A 28 -54.26 -16.03 -41.76
C VAL A 28 -54.97 -15.37 -40.58
N GLY A 29 -55.83 -16.14 -39.89
CA GLY A 29 -56.46 -15.74 -38.64
C GLY A 29 -55.45 -15.71 -37.50
N SER A 30 -55.47 -14.64 -36.69
CA SER A 30 -54.63 -14.51 -35.52
C SER A 30 -55.18 -15.35 -34.37
N ARG A 31 -54.34 -16.24 -33.84
CA ARG A 31 -54.31 -16.66 -32.42
C ARG A 31 -53.25 -17.76 -32.23
N ARG A 32 -52.20 -17.43 -31.47
CA ARG A 32 -51.91 -18.01 -30.14
C ARG A 32 -50.49 -17.63 -29.73
N ILE A 33 -50.41 -16.89 -28.62
CA ILE A 33 -49.18 -16.59 -27.90
C ILE A 33 -48.49 -17.93 -27.59
N SER A 34 -47.29 -18.13 -28.11
CA SER A 34 -46.47 -19.30 -27.82
C SER A 34 -46.10 -19.31 -26.34
N TYR A 35 -46.12 -20.47 -25.69
CA TYR A 35 -45.68 -20.63 -24.29
C TYR A 35 -44.27 -20.07 -24.06
N LYS A 36 -43.40 -20.10 -25.09
CA LYS A 36 -42.08 -19.45 -25.05
C LYS A 36 -42.18 -17.93 -24.91
N MET A 37 -43.12 -17.28 -25.60
CA MET A 37 -43.32 -15.84 -25.52
C MET A 37 -43.93 -15.42 -24.17
N LEU A 38 -44.81 -16.24 -23.60
CA LEU A 38 -45.31 -16.08 -22.23
C LEU A 38 -44.18 -16.25 -21.21
N PHE A 39 -43.32 -17.25 -21.37
CA PHE A 39 -42.18 -17.49 -20.50
C PHE A 39 -41.20 -16.31 -20.52
N PHE A 40 -40.79 -15.83 -21.69
CA PHE A 40 -39.92 -14.66 -21.80
C PHE A 40 -40.58 -13.37 -21.32
N SER A 41 -41.89 -13.20 -21.52
CA SER A 41 -42.64 -12.06 -20.99
C SER A 41 -42.74 -12.09 -19.46
N LEU A 42 -42.91 -13.27 -18.85
CA LEU A 42 -42.88 -13.44 -17.40
C LEU A 42 -41.49 -13.17 -16.84
N LEU A 43 -40.44 -13.70 -17.48
CA LEU A 43 -39.06 -13.50 -17.07
C LEU A 43 -38.68 -12.02 -17.14
N PHE A 44 -39.02 -11.36 -18.25
CA PHE A 44 -38.83 -9.92 -18.42
C PHE A 44 -39.62 -9.12 -17.40
N SER A 45 -40.89 -9.48 -17.12
CA SER A 45 -41.71 -8.82 -16.10
C SER A 45 -41.13 -9.00 -14.70
N THR A 46 -40.62 -10.18 -14.33
CA THR A 46 -39.96 -10.40 -13.03
C THR A 46 -38.66 -9.62 -12.89
N PHE A 47 -37.89 -9.49 -13.98
CA PHE A 47 -36.69 -8.66 -14.00
C PHE A 47 -37.05 -7.17 -13.86
N LEU A 48 -38.07 -6.71 -14.59
CA LEU A 48 -38.55 -5.34 -14.53
C LEU A 48 -39.11 -5.01 -13.14
N LEU A 49 -39.85 -5.93 -12.52
CA LEU A 49 -40.38 -5.74 -11.16
C LEU A 49 -39.27 -5.61 -10.12
N LYS A 50 -38.20 -6.40 -10.25
CA LYS A 50 -37.01 -6.25 -9.40
C LYS A 50 -36.30 -4.91 -9.64
N PHE A 51 -36.20 -4.48 -10.90
CA PHE A 51 -35.58 -3.21 -11.25
C PHE A 51 -36.40 -2.02 -10.73
N VAL A 52 -37.73 -2.07 -10.86
CA VAL A 52 -38.66 -1.07 -10.33
C VAL A 52 -38.62 -1.07 -8.81
N PHE A 53 -38.59 -2.23 -8.16
CA PHE A 53 -38.44 -2.33 -6.71
C PHE A 53 -37.14 -1.66 -6.25
N VAL A 54 -36.01 -1.98 -6.89
CA VAL A 54 -34.72 -1.35 -6.59
C VAL A 54 -34.77 0.17 -6.83
N LEU A 55 -35.35 0.66 -7.93
CA LEU A 55 -35.51 2.10 -8.15
C LEU A 55 -36.36 2.76 -7.05
N THR A 56 -37.47 2.14 -6.67
CA THR A 56 -38.33 2.69 -5.60
C THR A 56 -37.67 2.61 -4.22
N SER A 57 -36.82 1.62 -3.97
CA SER A 57 -36.06 1.51 -2.72
C SER A 57 -34.86 2.46 -2.68
N VAL A 58 -34.26 2.76 -3.83
CA VAL A 58 -33.15 3.73 -3.93
C VAL A 58 -33.66 5.15 -3.73
N ASP A 59 -34.84 5.50 -4.24
CA ASP A 59 -35.50 6.79 -3.98
C ASP A 59 -35.90 6.98 -2.50
N ASP A 60 -36.06 5.90 -1.71
CA ASP A 60 -36.31 5.95 -0.26
C ASP A 60 -35.00 6.05 0.57
N ILE A 61 -33.82 5.87 -0.04
CA ILE A 61 -32.51 5.92 0.65
C ILE A 61 -31.84 7.30 0.50
N ASP A 62 -32.08 8.03 -0.59
CA ASP A 62 -31.64 9.41 -0.73
C ASP A 62 -32.78 10.36 -0.33
N GLY A 63 -32.71 10.87 0.90
CA GLY A 63 -33.62 11.87 1.44
C GLY A 63 -33.52 13.25 0.76
N GLU A 64 -33.79 13.33 -0.55
CA GLU A 64 -33.94 14.60 -1.27
C GLU A 64 -35.42 14.94 -1.52
N ASN A 65 -35.87 16.04 -0.93
CA ASN A 65 -37.26 16.54 -0.91
C ASN A 65 -37.82 17.07 -2.26
N LYS A 66 -37.51 16.46 -3.42
CA LYS A 66 -38.04 16.90 -4.73
C LYS A 66 -38.63 15.74 -5.57
N CYS A 67 -39.83 15.29 -5.20
CA CYS A 67 -40.62 14.34 -6.00
C CYS A 67 -41.05 14.98 -7.34
N SER A 68 -40.45 14.56 -8.46
CA SER A 68 -40.77 15.08 -9.81
C SER A 68 -41.26 14.00 -10.80
N THR A 69 -41.60 12.79 -10.32
CA THR A 69 -41.97 11.68 -11.21
C THR A 69 -43.25 10.98 -10.76
N VAL A 70 -43.95 10.36 -11.73
CA VAL A 70 -45.33 9.80 -11.71
C VAL A 70 -45.63 8.81 -10.55
N GLY A 71 -44.65 8.44 -9.72
CA GLY A 71 -44.79 7.58 -8.54
C GLY A 71 -45.56 8.21 -7.36
N CYS A 72 -45.68 9.55 -7.28
CA CYS A 72 -46.41 10.22 -6.20
C CYS A 72 -47.97 10.09 -6.33
N LEU A 73 -48.51 9.48 -7.39
CA LEU A 73 -49.96 9.35 -7.64
C LEU A 73 -50.69 8.29 -6.78
N ARG A 74 -49.98 7.46 -6.02
CA ARG A 74 -50.63 6.44 -5.17
C ARG A 74 -51.02 6.94 -3.76
N LYS A 75 -50.52 8.11 -3.34
CA LYS A 75 -50.86 8.71 -2.02
C LYS A 75 -52.13 9.57 -2.02
N LYS A 76 -52.76 9.83 -3.18
CA LYS A 76 -53.93 10.72 -3.31
C LYS A 76 -55.29 10.01 -3.42
N LEU A 77 -55.33 8.68 -3.32
CA LEU A 77 -56.55 7.86 -3.34
C LEU A 77 -56.64 6.98 -2.09
N ARG A 78 -56.62 7.60 -0.90
CA ARG A 78 -57.00 6.94 0.36
C ARG A 78 -58.21 7.69 0.96
N PRO A 79 -59.25 6.99 1.46
CA PRO A 79 -60.43 7.64 2.01
C PRO A 79 -60.08 8.47 3.25
N GLU A 80 -60.66 9.66 3.30
CA GLU A 80 -60.48 10.72 4.29
C GLU A 80 -61.16 10.40 5.64
N ILE A 81 -60.96 9.19 6.21
CA ILE A 81 -61.65 8.74 7.44
C ILE A 81 -60.71 8.15 8.50
N LEU A 82 -59.38 8.21 8.33
CA LEU A 82 -58.46 7.83 9.41
C LEU A 82 -57.27 8.78 9.53
N ARG A 83 -57.56 10.00 10.00
CA ARG A 83 -56.54 10.90 10.54
C ARG A 83 -56.50 10.72 12.06
N ARG A 84 -55.77 9.71 12.53
CA ARG A 84 -55.23 9.73 13.90
C ARG A 84 -54.13 10.79 13.92
N SER A 85 -54.08 11.61 14.98
CA SER A 85 -52.97 12.52 15.25
C SER A 85 -51.62 11.78 15.13
N PRO A 86 -50.53 12.44 14.71
CA PRO A 86 -49.22 11.82 14.75
C PRO A 86 -48.85 11.56 16.21
N ASP A 87 -48.64 10.30 16.56
CA ASP A 87 -48.01 9.92 17.82
C ASP A 87 -46.55 10.43 17.84
N PRO A 88 -46.05 10.94 18.98
CA PRO A 88 -44.71 11.52 19.09
C PRO A 88 -43.56 10.52 18.90
N GLU A 89 -43.83 9.21 18.85
CA GLU A 89 -42.82 8.15 18.71
C GLU A 89 -42.29 7.96 17.28
N SER A 90 -42.94 8.52 16.26
CA SER A 90 -42.57 8.32 14.85
C SER A 90 -41.29 9.06 14.40
N ASN A 91 -40.76 9.98 15.22
CA ASN A 91 -39.58 10.79 14.91
C ASN A 91 -38.27 10.26 15.55
N ILE A 92 -38.32 9.16 16.30
CA ILE A 92 -37.16 8.63 17.03
C ILE A 92 -35.94 8.34 16.12
N PRO A 93 -36.09 7.65 14.98
CA PRO A 93 -34.95 7.41 14.08
C PRO A 93 -34.36 8.70 13.49
N GLU A 94 -35.22 9.63 13.07
CA GLU A 94 -34.82 10.90 12.46
C GLU A 94 -34.02 11.76 13.45
N VAL A 95 -34.46 11.84 14.71
CA VAL A 95 -33.76 12.58 15.77
C VAL A 95 -32.38 11.99 16.06
N ILE A 96 -32.23 10.66 16.02
CA ILE A 96 -30.94 10.00 16.20
C ILE A 96 -29.99 10.34 15.05
N TYR A 97 -30.44 10.24 13.80
CA TYR A 97 -29.63 10.57 12.62
C TYR A 97 -29.20 12.03 12.60
N GLN A 98 -30.13 12.97 12.82
CA GLN A 98 -29.81 14.41 12.87
C GLN A 98 -28.78 14.73 13.95
N THR A 99 -28.93 14.12 15.13
CA THR A 99 -27.96 14.28 16.22
C THR A 99 -26.60 13.69 15.86
N LEU A 100 -26.52 12.55 15.18
CA LEU A 100 -25.24 11.96 14.75
C LEU A 100 -24.49 12.81 13.69
N LEU A 101 -25.22 13.64 12.94
CA LEU A 101 -24.67 14.45 11.84
C LEU A 101 -24.24 15.88 12.23
N GLU A 102 -24.64 16.37 13.41
CA GLU A 102 -24.19 17.68 13.92
C GLU A 102 -22.67 17.69 14.22
N PRO A 103 -21.92 18.69 13.73
CA PRO A 103 -20.47 18.76 13.92
C PRO A 103 -20.09 19.17 15.35
N LEU A 104 -19.35 18.30 16.06
CA LEU A 104 -18.82 18.57 17.40
C LEU A 104 -17.52 19.38 17.37
N SER A 105 -17.36 20.28 18.36
CA SER A 105 -16.11 21.01 18.60
C SER A 105 -15.08 20.10 19.29
N LYS A 106 -13.79 20.25 18.96
CA LYS A 106 -12.73 19.35 19.45
C LYS A 106 -12.41 19.51 20.95
N ASP A 107 -12.91 20.56 21.60
CA ASP A 107 -12.56 20.92 22.98
C ASP A 107 -13.59 20.42 24.02
N GLU A 108 -14.71 19.80 23.63
CA GLU A 108 -15.78 19.38 24.57
C GLU A 108 -15.60 17.98 25.18
N LEU A 109 -14.68 17.15 24.68
CA LEU A 109 -14.53 15.74 25.09
C LEU A 109 -13.40 15.48 26.09
N GLN A 110 -12.66 16.52 26.49
CA GLN A 110 -11.48 16.36 27.34
C GLN A 110 -11.88 16.38 28.83
N GLY A 111 -12.00 15.19 29.44
CA GLY A 111 -12.16 15.04 30.90
C GLY A 111 -13.56 14.71 31.42
N ARG A 112 -14.50 14.31 30.54
CA ARG A 112 -15.82 13.79 30.95
C ARG A 112 -15.72 12.32 31.39
N SER A 113 -15.97 12.04 32.67
CA SER A 113 -15.91 10.69 33.27
C SER A 113 -17.23 9.91 33.13
N ASP A 114 -18.24 10.53 32.54
CA ASP A 114 -19.63 10.09 32.40
C ASP A 114 -19.94 9.40 31.05
N ILE A 115 -18.93 9.24 30.19
CA ILE A 115 -19.05 8.55 28.90
C ILE A 115 -18.66 7.08 29.08
N PRO A 116 -19.53 6.11 28.72
CA PRO A 116 -19.22 4.69 28.74
C PRO A 116 -17.95 4.35 27.96
N GLN A 117 -17.13 3.44 28.50
CA GLN A 117 -15.87 3.06 27.87
C GLN A 117 -16.01 1.88 26.91
N THR A 118 -17.09 1.12 27.05
CA THR A 118 -17.40 -0.05 26.23
C THR A 118 -18.86 -0.01 25.78
N LEU A 119 -19.15 -0.69 24.66
CA LEU A 119 -20.52 -0.87 24.19
C LEU A 119 -21.39 -1.57 25.24
N GLU A 120 -20.82 -2.52 26.00
CA GLU A 120 -21.53 -3.23 27.06
C GLU A 120 -21.96 -2.29 28.20
N GLU A 121 -21.05 -1.44 28.68
CA GLU A 121 -21.38 -0.41 29.68
C GLU A 121 -22.45 0.55 29.19
N PHE A 122 -22.37 0.95 27.92
CA PHE A 122 -23.39 1.80 27.30
C PHE A 122 -24.76 1.11 27.27
N MET A 123 -24.83 -0.14 26.84
CA MET A 123 -26.08 -0.91 26.81
C MET A 123 -26.68 -1.06 28.21
N ILE A 124 -25.86 -1.39 29.22
CA ILE A 124 -26.30 -1.51 30.61
C ILE A 124 -26.80 -0.16 31.17
N GLU A 125 -26.17 0.94 30.80
CA GLU A 125 -26.61 2.28 31.20
C GLU A 125 -27.95 2.64 30.54
N MET A 126 -28.09 2.38 29.25
CA MET A 126 -29.31 2.69 28.49
C MET A 126 -30.50 1.80 28.89
N GLU A 127 -30.25 0.57 29.34
CA GLU A 127 -31.29 -0.32 29.88
C GLU A 127 -31.78 0.12 31.28
N LYS A 128 -30.93 0.79 32.06
CA LYS A 128 -31.25 1.20 33.44
C LYS A 128 -31.87 2.59 33.56
N GLY A 129 -31.64 3.47 32.58
CA GLY A 129 -32.18 4.82 32.58
C GLY A 129 -33.29 5.00 31.55
N GLU A 130 -34.37 5.69 31.93
CA GLU A 130 -35.38 6.16 30.99
C GLU A 130 -34.83 7.35 30.18
N TYR A 131 -33.96 7.08 29.20
CA TYR A 131 -33.38 8.12 28.33
C TYR A 131 -34.23 8.33 27.07
N ASP A 132 -34.40 9.59 26.66
CA ASP A 132 -35.04 9.91 25.38
C ASP A 132 -34.12 9.59 24.18
N ALA A 133 -34.71 9.44 22.99
CA ALA A 133 -33.98 9.10 21.77
C ALA A 133 -32.83 10.08 21.46
N LYS A 134 -33.01 11.36 21.81
CA LYS A 134 -32.01 12.40 21.63
C LYS A 134 -30.81 12.18 22.57
N THR A 135 -31.05 11.93 23.85
CA THR A 135 -29.98 11.66 24.84
C THR A 135 -29.25 10.37 24.51
N PHE A 136 -29.97 9.32 24.07
CA PHE A 136 -29.38 8.10 23.55
C PHE A 136 -28.42 8.37 22.38
N ALA A 137 -28.86 9.15 21.38
CA ALA A 137 -28.05 9.51 20.22
C ALA A 137 -26.80 10.34 20.59
N VAL A 138 -26.95 11.32 21.48
CA VAL A 138 -25.83 12.14 21.97
C VAL A 138 -24.80 11.26 22.67
N LYS A 139 -25.21 10.41 23.62
CA LYS A 139 -24.29 9.52 24.36
C LYS A 139 -23.63 8.49 23.45
N LEU A 140 -24.37 7.92 22.48
CA LEU A 140 -23.81 7.01 21.49
C LEU A 140 -22.74 7.71 20.62
N ARG A 141 -23.03 8.92 20.14
CA ARG A 141 -22.08 9.75 19.36
C ARG A 141 -20.82 10.05 20.15
N GLU A 142 -20.96 10.43 21.42
CA GLU A 142 -19.84 10.71 22.32
C GLU A 142 -18.99 9.45 22.57
N MET A 143 -19.61 8.29 22.83
CA MET A 143 -18.90 7.02 22.99
C MET A 143 -18.15 6.63 21.72
N VAL A 144 -18.81 6.67 20.55
CA VAL A 144 -18.18 6.33 19.27
C VAL A 144 -17.00 7.26 18.98
N THR A 145 -17.15 8.56 19.19
CA THR A 145 -16.07 9.54 19.00
C THR A 145 -14.89 9.29 19.94
N LEU A 146 -15.17 8.97 21.22
CA LEU A 146 -14.16 8.61 22.21
C LEU A 146 -13.42 7.30 21.83
N MET A 147 -14.17 6.27 21.41
CA MET A 147 -13.60 5.00 20.95
C MET A 147 -12.75 5.17 19.69
N GLU A 148 -13.18 6.00 18.74
CA GLU A 148 -12.38 6.37 17.58
C GLU A 148 -11.09 7.07 18.00
N GLN A 149 -11.15 8.03 18.92
CA GLN A 149 -9.97 8.74 19.43
C GLN A 149 -9.01 7.80 20.15
N ARG A 150 -9.51 6.90 21.00
CA ARG A 150 -8.70 5.87 21.68
C ARG A 150 -8.05 4.92 20.68
N THR A 151 -8.82 4.44 19.69
CA THR A 151 -8.30 3.57 18.62
C THR A 151 -7.21 4.29 17.81
N ARG A 152 -7.41 5.58 17.50
CA ARG A 152 -6.40 6.41 16.82
C ARG A 152 -5.13 6.55 17.67
N MET A 153 -5.26 6.82 18.97
CA MET A 153 -4.11 6.90 19.90
C MET A 153 -3.40 5.56 20.06
N ALA A 154 -4.13 4.46 20.18
CA ALA A 154 -3.55 3.11 20.27
C ALA A 154 -2.73 2.78 19.01
N LYS A 155 -3.24 3.09 17.81
CA LYS A 155 -2.50 2.93 16.55
C LYS A 155 -1.21 3.75 16.50
N ILE A 156 -1.21 4.96 17.05
CA ILE A 156 0.00 5.80 17.14
C ILE A 156 1.03 5.18 18.09
N HIS A 157 0.60 4.73 19.26
CA HIS A 157 1.46 4.04 20.22
C HIS A 157 2.03 2.75 19.64
N GLU A 158 1.21 1.93 18.99
CA GLU A 158 1.64 0.71 18.28
C GLU A 158 2.75 1.05 17.26
N TYR A 159 2.53 2.05 16.41
CA TYR A 159 3.51 2.46 15.42
C TYR A 159 4.83 2.94 16.05
N LEU A 160 4.76 3.68 17.16
CA LEU A 160 5.91 4.14 17.93
C LEU A 160 6.68 2.97 18.54
N TYR A 161 5.99 2.05 19.23
CA TYR A 161 6.64 0.88 19.84
C TYR A 161 7.28 -0.02 18.79
N ARG A 162 6.61 -0.23 17.64
CA ARG A 162 7.20 -0.96 16.50
C ARG A 162 8.45 -0.28 15.97
N HIS A 163 8.48 1.05 15.91
CA HIS A 163 9.65 1.82 15.50
C HIS A 163 10.82 1.70 16.50
N LEU A 164 10.53 1.83 17.79
CA LEU A 164 11.54 1.67 18.85
C LEU A 164 12.10 0.24 18.85
N ALA A 165 11.23 -0.77 18.76
CA ALA A 165 11.64 -2.16 18.69
C ALA A 165 12.50 -2.44 17.45
N SER A 166 12.16 -1.87 16.29
CA SER A 166 12.95 -2.09 15.06
C SER A 166 14.33 -1.45 15.05
N ASN A 167 14.51 -0.35 15.80
CA ASN A 167 15.82 0.32 15.92
C ASN A 167 16.64 -0.18 17.10
N SER A 168 16.02 -0.90 18.02
CA SER A 168 16.71 -1.50 19.15
C SER A 168 17.47 -2.73 18.68
N ILE A 169 18.73 -2.86 19.07
CA ILE A 169 19.49 -4.09 18.82
C ILE A 169 19.05 -5.12 19.87
N PRO A 170 18.46 -6.27 19.48
CA PRO A 170 18.10 -7.34 20.41
C PRO A 170 19.31 -7.78 21.23
N LYS A 171 19.08 -8.19 22.48
CA LYS A 171 20.16 -8.63 23.39
C LYS A 171 21.02 -9.73 22.78
N GLN A 172 20.39 -10.65 22.05
CA GLN A 172 21.03 -11.77 21.39
C GLN A 172 21.95 -11.31 20.25
N LEU A 173 21.50 -10.36 19.42
CA LEU A 173 22.33 -9.78 18.35
C LEU A 173 23.43 -8.88 18.91
N HIS A 174 23.16 -8.12 19.97
CA HIS A 174 24.18 -7.34 20.66
C HIS A 174 25.27 -8.24 21.27
N CYS A 175 24.88 -9.36 21.89
CA CYS A 175 25.82 -10.40 22.33
C CYS A 175 26.68 -10.89 21.17
N LEU A 176 26.07 -11.19 20.01
CA LEU A 176 26.79 -11.68 18.85
C LEU A 176 27.81 -10.65 18.38
N THR A 177 27.41 -9.38 18.23
CA THR A 177 28.30 -8.27 17.88
C THR A 177 29.47 -8.14 18.86
N LEU A 178 29.21 -8.15 20.17
CA LEU A 178 30.28 -8.02 21.18
C LEU A 178 31.24 -9.22 21.18
N ARG A 179 30.74 -10.44 20.99
CA ARG A 179 31.59 -11.64 20.93
C ARG A 179 32.46 -11.64 19.68
N LEU A 180 31.89 -11.27 18.54
CA LEU A 180 32.65 -11.09 17.30
C LEU A 180 33.70 -10.00 17.51
N ALA A 181 33.34 -8.85 18.09
CA ALA A 181 34.30 -7.78 18.39
C ALA A 181 35.48 -8.24 19.26
N ASN A 182 35.19 -8.97 20.33
CA ASN A 182 36.17 -9.42 21.31
C ASN A 182 37.18 -10.43 20.74
N GLU A 183 36.79 -11.27 19.78
CA GLU A 183 37.72 -12.18 19.08
C GLU A 183 38.53 -11.46 17.98
N HIS A 184 38.70 -10.13 18.03
CA HIS A 184 39.21 -9.29 16.93
C HIS A 184 38.44 -9.52 15.62
N SER A 185 37.19 -9.97 15.72
CA SER A 185 36.31 -10.37 14.61
C SER A 185 35.25 -9.30 14.31
N ASN A 186 35.56 -8.02 14.56
CA ASN A 186 34.73 -6.85 14.20
C ASN A 186 34.46 -6.69 12.70
N ASN A 187 34.83 -7.67 11.89
CA ASN A 187 34.89 -7.58 10.45
C ASN A 187 34.11 -8.75 9.87
N ALA A 188 33.15 -8.48 8.98
CA ALA A 188 32.55 -9.51 8.14
C ALA A 188 33.64 -10.39 7.47
N GLY A 189 34.84 -9.83 7.25
CA GLY A 189 36.01 -10.56 6.77
C GLY A 189 36.41 -11.74 7.65
N VAL A 190 36.33 -11.63 8.99
CA VAL A 190 36.65 -12.76 9.88
C VAL A 190 35.53 -13.80 9.87
N TRP A 191 34.27 -13.36 9.84
CA TRP A 191 33.12 -14.26 9.70
C TRP A 191 33.28 -15.14 8.46
N PHE A 192 33.54 -14.54 7.28
CA PHE A 192 33.72 -15.26 6.03
C PHE A 192 35.06 -16.02 5.91
N SER A 193 36.07 -15.64 6.70
CA SER A 193 37.30 -16.42 6.83
C SER A 193 37.07 -17.74 7.60
N LYS A 194 36.24 -17.71 8.66
CA LYS A 194 35.86 -18.88 9.45
C LYS A 194 34.77 -19.72 8.77
N HIS A 195 33.86 -19.07 8.04
CA HIS A 195 32.73 -19.68 7.34
C HIS A 195 32.93 -19.54 5.83
N ARG A 196 33.92 -20.26 5.29
CA ARG A 196 34.23 -20.20 3.87
C ARG A 196 33.07 -20.75 3.05
N VAL A 197 32.64 -19.99 2.05
CA VAL A 197 31.60 -20.38 1.10
C VAL A 197 32.29 -20.89 -0.16
N SER A 198 32.66 -22.17 -0.19
CA SER A 198 33.25 -22.80 -1.38
C SER A 198 32.15 -23.18 -2.37
N PRO A 199 32.31 -22.98 -3.70
CA PRO A 199 33.52 -22.51 -4.41
C PRO A 199 33.62 -20.97 -4.57
N GLY A 200 32.74 -20.21 -3.92
CA GLY A 200 32.69 -18.75 -4.02
C GLY A 200 33.93 -18.05 -3.46
N ILE A 201 34.26 -16.91 -4.06
CA ILE A 201 35.28 -15.99 -3.56
C ILE A 201 34.55 -14.84 -2.88
N ILE A 202 34.90 -14.58 -1.62
CA ILE A 202 34.32 -13.50 -0.84
C ILE A 202 35.39 -12.44 -0.61
N GLU A 203 35.11 -11.22 -1.04
CA GLU A 203 35.90 -10.03 -0.74
C GLU A 203 35.10 -9.10 0.16
N VAL A 204 35.65 -8.77 1.32
CA VAL A 204 35.04 -7.82 2.25
C VAL A 204 35.79 -6.49 2.17
N LYS A 205 35.07 -5.43 1.80
CA LYS A 205 35.59 -4.06 1.75
C LYS A 205 34.89 -3.19 2.78
N ALA A 206 35.67 -2.43 3.55
CA ALA A 206 35.19 -1.41 4.47
C ALA A 206 35.28 -0.01 3.81
N LEU A 207 34.54 0.96 4.35
CA LEU A 207 34.45 2.32 3.78
C LEU A 207 35.80 3.06 3.77
N ASP A 208 36.61 2.84 4.80
CA ASP A 208 37.95 3.41 4.96
C ASP A 208 38.98 2.84 3.98
N HIS A 209 38.69 1.72 3.32
CA HIS A 209 39.50 1.20 2.23
C HIS A 209 39.39 2.03 0.93
N PHE A 210 38.49 3.02 0.88
CA PHE A 210 38.26 3.86 -0.29
C PHE A 210 38.72 5.30 -0.03
N ASP A 211 39.95 5.62 -0.44
CA ASP A 211 40.61 6.91 -0.26
C ASP A 211 39.80 8.14 -0.71
N TRP A 212 38.96 8.01 -1.73
CA TRP A 212 38.18 9.12 -2.28
C TRP A 212 36.95 9.46 -1.42
N LEU A 213 36.44 8.52 -0.62
CA LEU A 213 35.33 8.78 0.32
C LEU A 213 35.77 9.64 1.50
N THR A 214 37.04 9.55 1.91
CA THR A 214 37.57 10.23 3.09
C THR A 214 38.19 11.61 2.77
N LYS A 215 38.49 11.88 1.49
CA LYS A 215 39.26 13.07 1.07
C LYS A 215 38.41 14.21 0.48
N GLY A 216 37.09 14.09 0.37
CA GLY A 216 36.23 15.11 -0.25
C GLY A 216 34.92 15.40 0.51
N LYS A 217 34.37 16.61 0.32
CA LYS A 217 32.99 16.92 0.71
C LYS A 217 32.05 16.17 -0.23
N VAL A 218 31.58 15.00 0.19
CA VAL A 218 30.58 14.24 -0.55
C VAL A 218 29.20 14.81 -0.19
N PRO A 219 28.38 15.27 -1.14
CA PRO A 219 27.03 15.81 -0.86
C PRO A 219 26.17 14.88 -0.01
N VAL A 220 26.39 13.57 -0.13
CA VAL A 220 25.78 12.54 0.72
C VAL A 220 26.13 12.70 2.19
N VAL A 221 27.40 12.93 2.53
CA VAL A 221 27.86 13.10 3.92
C VAL A 221 27.25 14.37 4.51
N GLU A 222 27.17 15.45 3.72
CA GLU A 222 26.49 16.68 4.15
C GLU A 222 24.98 16.46 4.36
N ALA A 223 24.31 15.73 3.46
CA ALA A 223 22.91 15.35 3.64
C ALA A 223 22.69 14.55 4.93
N MET A 224 23.64 13.65 5.25
CA MET A 224 23.63 12.86 6.48
C MET A 224 23.79 13.72 7.73
N GLU A 225 24.77 14.61 7.76
CA GLU A 225 24.98 15.52 8.89
C GLU A 225 23.77 16.44 9.11
N LYS A 226 23.20 16.99 8.03
CA LYS A 226 22.00 17.82 8.09
C LYS A 226 20.79 17.03 8.59
N ASP A 227 20.58 15.81 8.09
CA ASP A 227 19.51 14.92 8.57
C ASP A 227 19.69 14.60 10.06
N GLN A 228 20.90 14.23 10.50
CA GLN A 228 21.20 13.99 11.91
C GLN A 228 20.95 15.24 12.78
N LYS A 229 21.32 16.43 12.30
CA LYS A 229 21.08 17.70 13.00
C LYS A 229 19.60 18.03 13.10
N MET A 230 18.82 17.85 12.04
CA MET A 230 17.37 18.03 12.11
C MET A 230 16.74 17.00 13.06
N GLN A 231 17.19 15.75 13.03
CA GLN A 231 16.74 14.71 13.96
C GLN A 231 17.02 15.08 15.42
N SER A 232 18.20 15.65 15.72
CA SER A 232 18.57 16.03 17.09
C SER A 232 17.67 17.14 17.65
N GLN A 233 17.19 18.06 16.82
CA GLN A 233 16.19 19.08 17.20
C GLN A 233 14.84 18.48 17.62
N PHE A 234 14.54 17.26 17.21
CA PHE A 234 13.30 16.56 17.57
C PHE A 234 13.45 15.62 18.77
N ARG A 235 14.64 15.50 19.38
CA ARG A 235 14.94 14.67 20.58
C ARG A 235 14.46 15.30 21.90
N GLY A 236 13.23 15.80 21.94
CA GLY A 236 12.46 15.82 23.19
C GLY A 236 11.81 14.44 23.29
N GLY A 237 12.22 13.61 24.25
CA GLY A 237 11.94 12.17 24.30
C GLY A 237 10.48 11.73 24.07
N SER A 238 10.25 10.42 24.06
CA SER A 238 8.94 9.81 23.74
C SER A 238 7.76 10.41 24.54
N SER A 239 8.03 10.93 25.75
CA SER A 239 7.05 11.65 26.58
C SER A 239 6.61 12.99 25.97
N THR A 240 7.48 13.78 25.33
CA THR A 240 7.15 15.11 24.78
C THR A 240 6.44 15.05 23.41
N ILE A 241 6.60 13.94 22.69
CA ILE A 241 5.91 13.64 21.42
C ILE A 241 4.47 13.20 21.69
N VAL A 242 4.27 12.42 22.75
CA VAL A 242 2.95 11.91 23.16
C VAL A 242 2.21 12.89 24.08
N SER A 243 2.90 13.69 24.89
CA SER A 243 2.28 14.65 25.82
C SER A 243 1.60 15.84 25.15
N ASN A 244 1.91 16.11 23.88
CA ASN A 244 1.21 17.14 23.11
C ASN A 244 0.02 16.52 22.38
N THR A 245 -1.06 16.28 23.12
CA THR A 245 -2.39 15.85 22.67
C THR A 245 -3.00 16.73 21.57
N ILE A 246 -2.41 17.90 21.31
CA ILE A 246 -2.89 18.94 20.40
C ILE A 246 -2.43 18.71 18.93
N LYS A 247 -1.42 17.87 18.69
CA LYS A 247 -0.85 17.74 17.33
C LYS A 247 -1.58 16.68 16.49
N LYS A 248 -1.96 17.06 15.27
CA LYS A 248 -2.58 16.16 14.27
C LYS A 248 -1.74 14.88 14.10
N PRO A 249 -2.34 13.68 14.06
CA PRO A 249 -1.62 12.40 13.91
C PRO A 249 -0.65 12.34 12.73
N ASN A 250 -0.96 13.00 11.62
CA ASN A 250 -0.05 13.10 10.47
C ASN A 250 1.27 13.80 10.84
N PHE A 251 1.23 14.77 11.76
CA PHE A 251 2.41 15.45 12.26
C PHE A 251 3.24 14.54 13.17
N ILE A 252 2.61 13.74 14.04
CA ILE A 252 3.29 12.76 14.89
C ILE A 252 3.88 11.64 14.03
N ALA A 253 3.13 11.10 13.07
CA ALA A 253 3.59 10.09 12.13
C ALA A 253 4.73 10.63 11.25
N ALA A 254 4.65 11.86 10.74
CA ALA A 254 5.73 12.51 10.01
C ALA A 254 6.98 12.72 10.89
N LYS A 255 6.80 13.14 12.16
CA LYS A 255 7.87 13.32 13.14
C LYS A 255 8.53 11.99 13.51
N LEU A 256 7.77 10.90 13.64
CA LEU A 256 8.30 9.56 13.88
C LEU A 256 8.96 8.96 12.63
N ARG A 257 8.42 9.21 11.43
CA ARG A 257 9.12 8.92 10.17
C ARG A 257 10.43 9.71 10.05
N ALA A 258 10.50 10.88 10.65
CA ALA A 258 11.70 11.70 10.73
C ALA A 258 12.74 11.22 11.76
N LEU A 259 12.38 10.34 12.71
CA LEU A 259 13.27 9.90 13.80
C LEU A 259 14.07 8.61 13.50
N GLY A 260 13.83 7.94 12.36
CA GLY A 260 14.69 6.85 11.90
C GLY A 260 15.89 7.38 11.10
N PRO A 261 17.05 6.70 11.08
CA PRO A 261 18.18 7.10 10.25
C PRO A 261 17.78 7.05 8.77
N LYS A 262 17.52 8.22 8.17
CA LYS A 262 17.09 8.33 6.77
C LYS A 262 18.26 8.26 5.81
N TYR A 263 19.45 8.63 6.26
CA TYR A 263 20.66 8.65 5.45
C TYR A 263 21.73 7.79 6.12
N SER A 264 22.06 6.67 5.47
CA SER A 264 23.17 5.79 5.84
C SER A 264 24.24 5.88 4.76
N VAL A 265 25.52 6.04 5.15
CA VAL A 265 26.65 6.06 4.19
C VAL A 265 26.60 4.80 3.35
N MET A 266 26.35 3.65 3.98
CA MET A 266 26.31 2.34 3.33
C MET A 266 25.22 2.23 2.27
N ASN A 267 24.07 2.90 2.46
CA ASN A 267 23.02 2.86 1.46
C ASN A 267 23.38 3.77 0.28
N HIS A 268 23.93 4.95 0.57
CA HIS A 268 24.26 5.95 -0.46
C HIS A 268 25.47 5.57 -1.29
N ILE A 269 26.39 4.77 -0.76
CA ILE A 269 27.57 4.32 -1.51
C ILE A 269 27.19 3.54 -2.77
N ARG A 270 25.96 3.01 -2.86
CA ARG A 270 25.46 2.32 -4.06
C ARG A 270 25.57 3.18 -5.32
N ILE A 271 25.42 4.51 -5.21
CA ILE A 271 25.58 5.40 -6.38
C ILE A 271 27.01 5.40 -6.95
N HIS A 272 27.97 4.97 -6.15
CA HIS A 272 29.38 4.91 -6.50
C HIS A 272 29.83 3.51 -6.95
N LEU A 273 28.90 2.58 -7.22
CA LEU A 273 29.25 1.24 -7.71
C LEU A 273 30.23 1.25 -8.89
N PRO A 274 30.10 2.14 -9.90
CA PRO A 274 31.10 2.24 -10.96
C PRO A 274 32.50 2.57 -10.43
N GLU A 275 32.63 3.52 -9.51
CA GLU A 275 33.89 3.97 -8.92
C GLU A 275 34.49 2.94 -7.95
N LEU A 276 33.63 2.22 -7.21
CA LEU A 276 34.05 1.16 -6.30
C LEU A 276 34.63 -0.05 -7.05
N PHE A 277 34.05 -0.38 -8.20
CA PHE A 277 34.40 -1.56 -8.98
C PHE A 277 34.73 -1.19 -10.43
N PRO A 278 35.85 -0.48 -10.69
CA PRO A 278 36.19 0.03 -12.02
C PRO A 278 36.42 -1.06 -13.07
N SER A 279 36.84 -2.25 -12.64
CA SER A 279 37.11 -3.41 -13.50
C SER A 279 35.88 -4.25 -13.82
N LEU A 280 34.75 -4.03 -13.13
CA LEU A 280 33.52 -4.78 -13.35
C LEU A 280 32.59 -4.04 -14.33
N ASN A 281 31.98 -4.80 -15.23
CA ASN A 281 31.00 -4.30 -16.19
C ASN A 281 29.56 -4.49 -15.73
N LYS A 282 29.31 -5.43 -14.84
CA LYS A 282 27.96 -5.78 -14.38
C LYS A 282 28.04 -6.29 -12.94
N VAL A 283 27.01 -6.02 -12.14
CA VAL A 283 26.89 -6.50 -10.76
C VAL A 283 25.45 -6.85 -10.44
N VAL A 284 25.24 -7.91 -9.65
CA VAL A 284 23.96 -8.15 -8.97
C VAL A 284 24.13 -7.66 -7.54
N PHE A 285 23.35 -6.66 -7.19
CA PHE A 285 23.32 -6.05 -5.88
C PHE A 285 22.25 -6.73 -5.01
N LEU A 286 22.60 -7.06 -3.77
CA LEU A 286 21.73 -7.67 -2.77
C LEU A 286 21.87 -6.88 -1.46
N ASP A 287 20.75 -6.43 -0.88
CA ASP A 287 20.73 -5.84 0.46
C ASP A 287 20.99 -6.90 1.54
N ASP A 288 21.28 -6.46 2.77
CA ASP A 288 21.67 -7.33 3.89
C ASP A 288 20.48 -8.06 4.56
N ASP A 289 19.25 -7.71 4.18
CA ASP A 289 17.99 -8.19 4.73
C ASP A 289 17.16 -8.99 3.70
N ILE A 290 17.85 -9.64 2.77
CA ILE A 290 17.27 -10.52 1.76
C ILE A 290 17.59 -12.00 2.02
N VAL A 291 16.84 -12.88 1.37
CA VAL A 291 17.13 -14.30 1.25
C VAL A 291 17.04 -14.70 -0.22
N VAL A 292 18.11 -15.30 -0.74
CA VAL A 292 18.15 -15.88 -2.09
C VAL A 292 17.68 -17.33 -2.02
N GLN A 293 16.63 -17.66 -2.77
CA GLN A 293 16.00 -18.98 -2.76
C GLN A 293 16.22 -19.77 -4.06
N THR A 294 16.76 -19.13 -5.10
CA THR A 294 17.01 -19.73 -6.43
C THR A 294 18.39 -19.37 -6.97
N ASP A 295 18.84 -20.09 -7.99
CA ASP A 295 20.04 -19.74 -8.76
C ASP A 295 19.85 -18.39 -9.48
N LEU A 296 20.79 -17.47 -9.28
CA LEU A 296 20.79 -16.12 -9.86
C LEU A 296 21.42 -16.08 -11.26
N THR A 297 21.96 -17.18 -11.77
CA THR A 297 22.54 -17.24 -13.13
C THR A 297 21.57 -16.72 -14.19
N PRO A 298 20.28 -17.13 -14.23
CA PRO A 298 19.35 -16.60 -15.23
C PRO A 298 19.07 -15.10 -15.07
N LEU A 299 19.16 -14.55 -13.85
CA LEU A 299 19.05 -13.10 -13.59
C LEU A 299 20.24 -12.35 -14.21
N TRP A 300 21.45 -12.89 -14.09
CA TRP A 300 22.67 -12.31 -14.66
C TRP A 300 22.58 -12.18 -16.19
N ASP A 301 21.97 -13.17 -16.84
CA ASP A 301 21.87 -13.29 -18.29
C ASP A 301 20.71 -12.49 -18.92
N ILE A 302 19.90 -11.79 -18.11
CA ILE A 302 18.81 -10.96 -18.63
C ILE A 302 19.35 -9.89 -19.58
N ASN A 303 18.68 -9.76 -20.72
CA ASN A 303 18.94 -8.69 -21.67
C ASN A 303 18.37 -7.37 -21.14
N MET A 304 19.27 -6.48 -20.73
CA MET A 304 18.95 -5.18 -20.15
C MET A 304 18.46 -4.14 -21.18
N ASN A 305 18.43 -4.47 -22.48
CA ASN A 305 18.03 -3.55 -23.55
C ASN A 305 18.75 -2.19 -23.52
N GLY A 306 20.04 -2.20 -23.16
CA GLY A 306 20.87 -0.98 -23.02
C GLY A 306 20.54 -0.10 -21.81
N LYS A 307 19.64 -0.54 -20.92
CA LYS A 307 19.32 0.12 -19.65
C LYS A 307 20.40 -0.19 -18.61
N VAL A 308 20.52 0.69 -17.62
CA VAL A 308 21.57 0.62 -16.60
C VAL A 308 21.17 -0.28 -15.44
N ILE A 309 19.90 -0.27 -15.04
CA ILE A 309 19.42 -1.03 -13.88
C ILE A 309 18.26 -1.94 -14.26
N GLY A 310 18.29 -3.18 -13.77
CA GLY A 310 17.21 -4.14 -13.85
C GLY A 310 16.57 -4.25 -12.48
N ALA A 311 15.26 -3.98 -12.41
CA ALA A 311 14.53 -3.90 -11.15
C ALA A 311 13.06 -4.32 -11.34
N VAL A 312 12.45 -4.85 -10.28
CA VAL A 312 11.02 -5.16 -10.29
C VAL A 312 10.23 -3.86 -10.13
N GLU A 313 9.23 -3.65 -10.98
CA GLU A 313 8.34 -2.49 -10.87
C GLU A 313 7.44 -2.59 -9.62
N THR A 314 7.03 -1.45 -9.07
CA THR A 314 6.18 -1.41 -7.88
C THR A 314 4.74 -0.95 -8.11
N CYS A 315 4.33 -0.61 -9.33
CA CYS A 315 3.01 0.01 -9.55
C CYS A 315 1.89 -0.95 -9.97
N SER A 316 2.20 -2.20 -10.28
CA SER A 316 1.23 -3.22 -10.68
C SER A 316 0.43 -3.69 -9.46
N GLY A 317 -0.66 -2.96 -9.18
CA GLY A 317 -1.45 -3.03 -7.95
C GLY A 317 -2.51 -4.13 -7.90
N GLY A 318 -2.17 -5.35 -8.32
CA GLY A 318 -3.04 -6.53 -8.23
C GLY A 318 -2.42 -7.74 -7.52
N ASP A 319 -1.10 -7.83 -7.48
CA ASP A 319 -0.38 -9.00 -6.98
C ASP A 319 0.24 -8.74 -5.60
N LYS A 320 0.11 -9.71 -4.68
CA LYS A 320 0.70 -9.65 -3.33
C LYS A 320 2.23 -9.57 -3.32
N PHE A 321 2.86 -9.79 -4.47
CA PHE A 321 4.31 -9.73 -4.67
C PHE A 321 4.86 -8.29 -4.61
N VAL A 322 4.00 -7.29 -4.83
CA VAL A 322 4.43 -5.92 -5.09
C VAL A 322 3.64 -4.90 -4.26
N MET A 323 4.36 -4.01 -3.56
CA MET A 323 3.74 -2.87 -2.90
C MET A 323 3.32 -1.85 -3.96
N SER A 324 2.02 -1.68 -4.24
CA SER A 324 1.49 -0.71 -5.22
C SER A 324 1.94 0.74 -4.92
N LYS A 325 3.12 1.11 -5.45
CA LYS A 325 3.84 2.35 -5.20
C LYS A 325 4.23 3.00 -6.53
N ARG A 326 3.99 4.31 -6.56
CA ARG A 326 4.32 5.25 -7.65
C ARG A 326 5.16 6.39 -7.10
N LEU A 327 5.70 7.27 -7.94
CA LEU A 327 6.54 8.39 -7.47
C LEU A 327 5.86 9.24 -6.39
N LYS A 328 4.54 9.48 -6.46
CA LYS A 328 3.78 10.19 -5.42
C LYS A 328 3.81 9.56 -4.03
N SER A 329 4.23 8.30 -3.93
CA SER A 329 4.41 7.61 -2.66
C SER A 329 5.72 7.98 -1.96
N TYR A 330 6.68 8.52 -2.70
CA TYR A 330 8.04 8.83 -2.23
C TYR A 330 8.32 10.33 -2.26
N LEU A 331 7.99 11.00 -3.36
CA LEU A 331 8.28 12.41 -3.59
C LEU A 331 7.17 13.33 -3.06
N ASN A 332 7.54 14.54 -2.67
CA ASN A 332 6.61 15.55 -2.18
C ASN A 332 6.09 16.43 -3.33
N PHE A 333 5.01 15.99 -3.99
CA PHE A 333 4.38 16.72 -5.11
C PHE A 333 3.69 18.04 -4.71
N SER A 334 3.65 18.39 -3.42
CA SER A 334 3.29 19.75 -3.00
C SER A 334 4.43 20.75 -3.19
N HIS A 335 5.66 20.29 -3.38
CA HIS A 335 6.82 21.14 -3.61
C HIS A 335 6.96 21.47 -5.11
N PRO A 336 7.09 22.77 -5.51
CA PRO A 336 7.15 23.18 -6.91
C PRO A 336 8.23 22.45 -7.71
N LEU A 337 9.47 22.37 -7.18
CA LEU A 337 10.57 21.65 -7.84
C LEU A 337 10.25 20.18 -8.20
N ILE A 338 9.44 19.49 -7.40
CA ILE A 338 9.05 18.11 -7.71
C ILE A 338 7.91 18.09 -8.73
N TYR A 339 6.87 18.92 -8.50
CA TYR A 339 5.69 18.99 -9.37
C TYR A 339 6.04 19.39 -10.80
N GLU A 340 7.00 20.29 -10.98
CA GLU A 340 7.41 20.79 -12.29
C GLU A 340 8.29 19.80 -13.08
N ASN A 341 8.95 18.85 -12.41
CA ASN A 341 9.94 17.97 -13.03
C ASN A 341 9.51 16.51 -13.15
N PHE A 342 8.48 16.05 -12.42
CA PHE A 342 8.12 14.63 -12.34
C PHE A 342 6.61 14.41 -12.51
N ASP A 343 6.23 13.21 -12.96
CA ASP A 343 4.83 12.76 -12.98
C ASP A 343 4.50 11.98 -11.68
N PRO A 344 3.48 12.39 -10.89
CA PRO A 344 3.07 11.65 -9.70
C PRO A 344 2.63 10.21 -9.96
N ASN A 345 2.19 9.89 -11.18
CA ASN A 345 1.68 8.57 -11.55
C ASN A 345 2.74 7.65 -12.14
N GLU A 346 3.97 8.13 -12.32
CA GLU A 346 5.04 7.29 -12.82
C GLU A 346 5.35 6.12 -11.88
N CYS A 347 5.67 4.99 -12.49
CA CYS A 347 5.91 3.75 -11.78
C CYS A 347 7.20 3.84 -10.96
N ALA A 348 7.11 3.55 -9.66
CA ALA A 348 8.32 3.34 -8.88
C ALA A 348 8.80 1.89 -9.08
N TRP A 349 9.99 1.59 -8.58
CA TRP A 349 10.61 0.28 -8.69
C TRP A 349 11.30 -0.11 -7.39
N ALA A 350 11.51 -1.41 -7.22
CA ALA A 350 12.00 -2.01 -6.00
C ALA A 350 13.53 -1.86 -5.90
N TYR A 351 13.96 -1.33 -4.76
CA TYR A 351 15.36 -1.23 -4.39
C TYR A 351 15.73 -2.39 -3.49
N GLY A 352 16.94 -2.93 -3.66
CA GLY A 352 17.56 -3.87 -2.72
C GLY A 352 17.81 -5.27 -3.25
N MET A 353 17.25 -5.59 -4.41
CA MET A 353 17.83 -6.58 -5.31
C MET A 353 17.76 -5.97 -6.71
N ASN A 354 18.92 -5.72 -7.30
CA ASN A 354 19.00 -5.04 -8.58
C ASN A 354 20.19 -5.58 -9.37
N ILE A 355 20.04 -5.69 -10.70
CA ILE A 355 21.16 -5.93 -11.60
C ILE A 355 21.59 -4.58 -12.18
N PHE A 356 22.88 -4.28 -12.15
CA PHE A 356 23.44 -3.05 -12.69
C PHE A 356 24.42 -3.36 -13.81
N ASP A 357 24.25 -2.72 -14.96
CA ASP A 357 25.27 -2.63 -16.01
C ASP A 357 26.15 -1.41 -15.73
N LEU A 358 27.30 -1.65 -15.09
CA LEU A 358 28.27 -0.61 -14.76
C LEU A 358 28.94 -0.03 -16.01
N GLY A 359 29.06 -0.82 -17.09
CA GLY A 359 29.60 -0.35 -18.36
C GLY A 359 28.70 0.69 -19.03
N ALA A 360 27.38 0.46 -19.00
CA ALA A 360 26.38 1.42 -19.43
C ALA A 360 26.32 2.61 -18.47
N TRP A 361 26.34 2.38 -17.16
CA TRP A 361 26.27 3.44 -16.14
C TRP A 361 27.37 4.50 -16.34
N ARG A 362 28.63 4.09 -16.55
CA ARG A 362 29.77 5.01 -16.75
C ARG A 362 29.58 5.99 -17.93
N LYS A 363 28.70 5.67 -18.88
CA LYS A 363 28.42 6.49 -20.07
C LYS A 363 27.24 7.46 -19.87
N THR A 364 26.68 7.51 -18.66
CA THR A 364 25.50 8.32 -18.32
C THR A 364 25.85 9.37 -17.26
N ASN A 365 24.91 10.29 -17.02
CA ASN A 365 24.99 11.30 -15.96
C ASN A 365 24.23 10.89 -14.68
N ILE A 366 23.89 9.61 -14.51
CA ILE A 366 23.07 9.11 -13.38
C ILE A 366 23.66 9.53 -12.02
N SER A 367 24.96 9.31 -11.81
CA SER A 367 25.60 9.64 -10.52
C SER A 367 25.59 11.14 -10.24
N LEU A 368 25.75 11.97 -11.28
CA LEU A 368 25.65 13.43 -11.17
C LEU A 368 24.22 13.88 -10.87
N SER A 369 23.22 13.30 -11.56
CA SER A 369 21.80 13.57 -11.33
C SER A 369 21.40 13.23 -9.90
N TYR A 370 21.82 12.06 -9.41
CA TYR A 370 21.58 11.64 -8.02
C TYR A 370 22.14 12.65 -7.02
N LEU A 371 23.40 13.03 -7.17
CA LEU A 371 24.06 13.99 -6.27
C LEU A 371 23.41 15.37 -6.35
N TYR A 372 23.02 15.82 -7.54
CA TYR A 372 22.29 17.07 -7.74
C TYR A 372 20.98 17.08 -6.97
N TRP A 373 20.15 16.03 -7.08
CA TRP A 373 18.86 15.97 -6.38
C TRP A 373 19.01 15.83 -4.87
N VAL A 374 20.06 15.14 -4.39
CA VAL A 374 20.43 15.15 -2.98
C VAL A 374 20.75 16.58 -2.52
N GLU A 375 21.55 17.33 -3.28
CA GLU A 375 21.89 18.72 -2.97
C GLU A 375 20.65 19.64 -3.01
N GLN A 376 19.75 19.48 -3.98
CA GLN A 376 18.48 20.23 -4.00
C GLN A 376 17.64 19.94 -2.77
N ASN A 377 17.59 18.68 -2.33
CA ASN A 377 16.87 18.35 -1.11
C ASN A 377 17.51 18.99 0.13
N ILE A 378 18.84 19.04 0.21
CA ILE A 378 19.54 19.79 1.27
C ILE A 378 19.14 21.27 1.22
N LYS A 379 19.14 21.91 0.06
CA LYS A 379 18.77 23.33 -0.12
C LYS A 379 17.31 23.61 0.24
N SER A 380 16.42 22.65 0.01
CA SER A 380 14.99 22.71 0.35
C SER A 380 14.68 22.22 1.77
N ASP A 381 15.63 22.27 2.70
CA ASP A 381 15.47 21.80 4.08
C ASP A 381 14.87 20.39 4.20
N MET A 382 15.30 19.52 3.29
CA MET A 382 14.95 18.10 3.20
C MET A 382 13.46 17.83 2.95
N SER A 383 12.79 18.77 2.29
CA SER A 383 11.34 18.74 2.05
C SER A 383 10.90 18.10 0.72
N LEU A 384 11.84 17.68 -0.14
CA LEU A 384 11.51 17.18 -1.48
C LEU A 384 10.89 15.76 -1.47
N TRP A 385 11.04 15.00 -0.40
CA TRP A 385 10.45 13.67 -0.26
C TRP A 385 10.00 13.35 1.17
N GLN A 386 8.96 12.52 1.26
CA GLN A 386 8.26 12.23 2.52
C GLN A 386 8.81 11.01 3.26
N LEU A 387 9.40 10.08 2.51
CA LEU A 387 10.10 8.91 3.01
C LEU A 387 11.60 9.16 2.81
N GLY A 388 12.35 9.20 3.91
CA GLY A 388 13.80 9.41 3.82
C GLY A 388 14.52 8.14 3.40
N GLY A 389 15.63 8.29 2.68
CA GLY A 389 16.38 7.18 2.12
C GLY A 389 17.14 7.56 0.86
N THR A 390 17.85 6.59 0.32
CA THR A 390 18.50 6.62 -0.99
C THR A 390 17.54 6.40 -2.15
N LEU A 391 16.37 5.83 -1.87
CA LEU A 391 15.42 5.45 -2.90
C LEU A 391 14.85 6.66 -3.66
N PRO A 392 14.36 7.74 -3.03
CA PRO A 392 13.84 8.90 -3.78
C PRO A 392 14.82 9.48 -4.80
N PRO A 393 16.07 9.85 -4.45
CA PRO A 393 17.03 10.32 -5.45
C PRO A 393 17.44 9.23 -6.44
N GLY A 394 17.38 7.93 -6.06
CA GLY A 394 17.57 6.81 -6.98
C GLY A 394 16.46 6.71 -8.03
N LEU A 395 15.19 6.78 -7.63
CA LEU A 395 14.05 6.75 -8.56
C LEU A 395 14.18 7.85 -9.62
N ILE A 396 14.56 9.05 -9.18
CA ILE A 396 14.80 10.20 -10.06
C ILE A 396 16.00 9.98 -10.99
N ALA A 397 17.16 9.61 -10.44
CA ALA A 397 18.38 9.49 -11.23
C ALA A 397 18.31 8.39 -12.28
N PHE A 398 17.54 7.33 -12.03
CA PHE A 398 17.43 6.17 -12.91
C PHE A 398 16.17 6.16 -13.78
N GLN A 399 15.32 7.19 -13.74
CA GLN A 399 13.99 7.21 -14.34
C GLN A 399 13.92 6.63 -15.77
N ASP A 400 14.83 7.04 -16.65
CA ASP A 400 14.91 6.57 -18.04
C ASP A 400 15.91 5.42 -18.28
N HIS A 401 16.46 4.88 -17.21
CA HIS A 401 17.54 3.90 -17.21
C HIS A 401 17.16 2.55 -16.60
N VAL A 402 15.87 2.35 -16.28
CA VAL A 402 15.34 1.09 -15.73
C VAL A 402 14.87 0.14 -16.82
N HIS A 403 15.21 -1.14 -16.66
CA HIS A 403 14.59 -2.28 -17.32
C HIS A 403 13.77 -3.06 -16.29
N PHE A 404 12.48 -3.18 -16.50
CA PHE A 404 11.63 -3.95 -15.58
C PHE A 404 11.84 -5.45 -15.78
N ILE A 405 12.17 -6.15 -14.71
CA ILE A 405 12.36 -7.61 -14.69
C ILE A 405 11.15 -8.29 -14.04
N ASP A 406 11.03 -9.60 -14.25
CA ASP A 406 9.95 -10.42 -13.71
C ASP A 406 9.83 -10.28 -12.18
N PRO A 407 8.62 -10.02 -11.62
CA PRO A 407 8.38 -9.94 -10.17
C PRO A 407 8.83 -11.17 -9.38
N PHE A 408 8.95 -12.34 -10.02
CA PHE A 408 9.56 -13.54 -9.45
C PHE A 408 10.92 -13.25 -8.81
N TRP A 409 11.74 -12.38 -9.40
CA TRP A 409 13.09 -12.13 -8.94
C TRP A 409 13.15 -11.36 -7.63
N HIS A 410 12.18 -10.50 -7.32
CA HIS A 410 12.21 -9.66 -6.12
C HIS A 410 10.84 -9.52 -5.47
N MET A 411 10.56 -10.36 -4.48
CA MET A 411 9.42 -10.16 -3.60
C MET A 411 9.82 -9.25 -2.44
N LEU A 412 9.14 -8.11 -2.34
CA LEU A 412 9.31 -7.15 -1.26
C LEU A 412 8.07 -7.11 -0.35
N GLY A 413 8.21 -6.46 0.80
CA GLY A 413 7.12 -6.17 1.72
C GLY A 413 7.05 -7.10 2.92
N LEU A 414 7.93 -8.09 3.04
CA LEU A 414 7.89 -9.07 4.13
C LEU A 414 8.12 -8.43 5.51
N GLY A 415 8.73 -7.23 5.58
CA GLY A 415 8.86 -6.45 6.81
C GLY A 415 7.72 -5.46 7.09
N TYR A 416 6.70 -5.41 6.23
CA TYR A 416 5.56 -4.48 6.30
C TYR A 416 4.19 -5.18 6.28
N GLN A 417 4.06 -6.28 5.56
CA GLN A 417 2.79 -6.92 5.19
C GLN A 417 2.69 -8.32 5.79
N GLU A 418 1.68 -8.53 6.64
CA GLU A 418 1.40 -9.83 7.25
C GLU A 418 0.60 -10.77 6.33
N ASN A 419 -0.10 -10.21 5.34
CA ASN A 419 -1.04 -10.92 4.46
C ASN A 419 -0.37 -11.76 3.35
N ILE A 420 0.96 -11.84 3.33
CA ILE A 420 1.73 -12.67 2.40
C ILE A 420 1.75 -14.10 2.96
N SER A 421 1.35 -15.09 2.16
CA SER A 421 1.44 -16.49 2.59
C SER A 421 2.87 -17.01 2.49
N PHE A 422 3.20 -18.00 3.32
CA PHE A 422 4.50 -18.66 3.29
C PHE A 422 4.80 -19.25 1.90
N GLU A 423 3.83 -19.94 1.29
CA GLU A 423 3.98 -20.59 -0.01
C GLU A 423 4.24 -19.61 -1.16
N GLU A 424 3.61 -18.43 -1.13
CA GLU A 424 3.85 -17.37 -2.12
C GLU A 424 5.28 -16.84 -1.97
N ALA A 425 5.74 -16.60 -0.74
CA ALA A 425 7.07 -16.12 -0.48
C ALA A 425 8.16 -17.17 -0.80
N GLU A 426 7.91 -18.44 -0.51
CA GLU A 426 8.84 -19.53 -0.83
C GLU A 426 9.07 -19.70 -2.34
N ARG A 427 8.06 -19.36 -3.16
CA ARG A 427 8.16 -19.44 -4.62
C ARG A 427 8.97 -18.30 -5.26
N ALA A 428 9.23 -17.21 -4.56
CA ALA A 428 9.99 -16.09 -5.11
C ALA A 428 11.50 -16.38 -5.14
N GLY A 429 12.19 -15.90 -6.18
CA GLY A 429 13.63 -16.09 -6.35
C GLY A 429 14.46 -15.38 -5.27
N VAL A 430 14.13 -14.13 -4.97
CA VAL A 430 14.69 -13.38 -3.83
C VAL A 430 13.56 -12.75 -3.04
N ILE A 431 13.53 -13.02 -1.74
CA ILE A 431 12.61 -12.37 -0.80
C ILE A 431 13.34 -11.31 -0.01
N HIS A 432 12.67 -10.20 0.26
CA HIS A 432 13.24 -9.03 0.92
C HIS A 432 12.41 -8.70 2.15
N PHE A 433 13.03 -8.79 3.33
CA PHE A 433 12.44 -8.38 4.60
C PHE A 433 12.52 -6.86 4.81
N ASN A 434 12.35 -6.08 3.74
CA ASN A 434 12.35 -4.62 3.82
C ASN A 434 11.23 -4.15 4.73
N GLY A 435 11.57 -3.18 5.59
CA GLY A 435 10.69 -2.69 6.63
C GLY A 435 11.13 -3.08 8.03
N ARG A 436 10.19 -3.03 8.96
CA ARG A 436 10.49 -3.09 10.40
C ARG A 436 10.46 -4.50 10.95
N ALA A 437 9.59 -5.35 10.42
CA ALA A 437 9.38 -6.71 10.89
C ALA A 437 10.47 -7.65 10.36
N LYS A 438 11.71 -7.42 10.80
CA LYS A 438 12.86 -8.26 10.42
C LYS A 438 12.75 -9.63 11.08
N PRO A 439 13.16 -10.72 10.42
CA PRO A 439 12.95 -12.08 10.92
C PRO A 439 13.72 -12.38 12.21
N TRP A 440 14.82 -11.67 12.47
CA TRP A 440 15.61 -11.73 13.71
C TRP A 440 15.08 -10.85 14.86
N LEU A 441 13.93 -10.21 14.68
CA LEU A 441 13.28 -9.40 15.72
C LEU A 441 12.02 -10.09 16.24
N GLU A 442 11.64 -9.76 17.47
CA GLU A 442 10.39 -10.22 18.08
C GLU A 442 9.16 -9.76 17.29
N LEU A 443 9.26 -8.62 16.60
CA LEU A 443 8.17 -8.08 15.79
C LEU A 443 8.04 -8.72 14.39
N ALA A 444 8.83 -9.74 14.08
CA ALA A 444 8.70 -10.48 12.82
C ALA A 444 7.34 -11.14 12.72
N PHE A 445 6.85 -11.33 11.49
CA PHE A 445 5.69 -12.16 11.25
C PHE A 445 6.05 -13.65 11.46
N PRO A 446 5.45 -14.34 12.46
CA PRO A 446 5.91 -15.68 12.85
C PRO A 446 5.86 -16.70 11.72
N HIS A 447 4.86 -16.61 10.84
CA HIS A 447 4.72 -17.54 9.71
C HIS A 447 5.76 -17.35 8.62
N LEU A 448 6.40 -16.18 8.51
CA LEU A 448 7.46 -15.90 7.52
C LEU A 448 8.87 -16.12 8.07
N ARG A 449 9.02 -16.18 9.40
CA ARG A 449 10.32 -16.40 10.07
C ARG A 449 11.08 -17.65 9.56
N PRO A 450 10.42 -18.80 9.28
CA PRO A 450 11.10 -19.99 8.77
C PRO A 450 11.85 -19.80 7.45
N LEU A 451 11.44 -18.82 6.62
CA LEU A 451 12.13 -18.51 5.37
C LEU A 451 13.57 -18.01 5.60
N TRP A 452 13.85 -17.39 6.74
CA TRP A 452 15.18 -16.92 7.13
C TRP A 452 15.88 -17.92 8.05
N THR A 453 15.19 -18.46 9.06
CA THR A 453 15.83 -19.33 10.07
C THR A 453 16.38 -20.63 9.49
N LYS A 454 15.82 -21.13 8.37
CA LYS A 454 16.36 -22.30 7.66
C LYS A 454 17.81 -22.14 7.19
N TYR A 455 18.31 -20.90 7.06
CA TYR A 455 19.70 -20.62 6.66
C TYR A 455 20.64 -20.36 7.85
N ILE A 456 20.15 -20.45 9.08
CA ILE A 456 20.95 -20.19 10.27
C ILE A 456 21.48 -21.50 10.81
N HIS A 457 22.80 -21.57 10.95
CA HIS A 457 23.46 -22.66 11.65
C HIS A 457 23.35 -22.45 13.17
N PHE A 458 22.22 -22.83 13.78
CA PHE A 458 22.01 -22.70 15.23
C PHE A 458 23.00 -23.50 16.09
N SER A 459 23.69 -24.48 15.50
CA SER A 459 24.79 -25.21 16.13
C SER A 459 26.10 -24.43 16.17
N ASP A 460 26.23 -23.33 15.42
CA ASP A 460 27.42 -22.49 15.44
C ASP A 460 27.71 -21.98 16.86
N LYS A 461 29.00 -21.96 17.23
CA LYS A 461 29.43 -21.62 18.58
C LYS A 461 28.99 -20.20 18.97
N PHE A 462 29.08 -19.24 18.05
CA PHE A 462 28.72 -17.85 18.33
C PHE A 462 27.20 -17.71 18.46
N ILE A 463 26.46 -18.25 17.50
CA ILE A 463 24.98 -18.21 17.47
C ILE A 463 24.40 -18.87 18.72
N LYS A 464 24.83 -20.10 19.02
CA LYS A 464 24.39 -20.86 20.20
C LYS A 464 24.72 -20.13 21.50
N SER A 465 25.91 -19.56 21.62
CA SER A 465 26.35 -18.86 22.84
C SER A 465 25.58 -17.57 23.14
N CYS A 466 24.96 -16.97 22.12
CA CYS A 466 24.13 -15.78 22.25
C CYS A 466 22.63 -16.07 22.30
N HIS A 467 22.25 -17.35 22.41
CA HIS A 467 20.85 -17.78 22.56
C HIS A 467 19.93 -17.24 21.45
N ILE A 468 20.45 -17.12 20.22
CA ILE A 468 19.63 -16.90 19.04
C ILE A 468 18.88 -18.22 18.80
N ARG A 469 17.55 -18.19 18.95
CA ARG A 469 16.68 -19.38 18.83
C ARG A 469 15.89 -19.34 17.54
N GLU A 470 15.42 -20.51 17.15
CA GLU A 470 14.53 -20.75 16.00
C GLU A 470 13.19 -20.02 16.10
#